data_AF-A0A4Y9NPB8-F1
#
_entry.id   AF-A0A4Y9NPB8-F1
#
_cell.length_a   1.000
_cell.length_b   1.000
_cell.length_c   1.000
_cell.angle_alpha   90.00
_cell.angle_beta   90.00
_cell.angle_gamma   90.00
#
_symmetry.space_group_name_H-M   'P 1'
#
loop_
_entity.id
_entity.type
_entity.pdbx_description
1 polymer ?
#
loop_
_entity_poly.entity_id
_entity_poly.type
_entity_poly.pdbx_seq_one_letter_code
_entity_poly.pdbx_strand_id
1 'polypeptide(L)'
;MTEVVYRLYETVDELTTVIENARSVPMSSSCMVPRDHLLDLLDDLRESLPEDVQAAGAIVEQRTEILQQAQAEAERLTGRTRGESDQLLNSARRQRDELLGTARRQRDELLAEAQAQAEELLADAEVEADRLIAEGRAQREALIAEAVLEHERLITETEVYRGAVSRADELGAQTAADVARMRAEVDEYVDSRLADFGTTLERMLRSVEKARTTLREP
;
A
#
# COMPACT_ATOMS: atom_id res chain seq x y z
N MET A 1 4.25 -24.76 82.75
CA MET A 1 4.72 -25.80 81.81
C MET A 1 6.21 -26.09 82.00
N THR A 2 7.11 -25.10 81.97
CA THR A 2 8.54 -25.32 82.26
C THR A 2 8.81 -25.78 83.70
N GLU A 3 8.22 -25.12 84.70
CA GLU A 3 8.46 -25.44 86.14
C GLU A 3 8.00 -26.86 86.54
N VAL A 4 6.89 -27.34 85.99
CA VAL A 4 6.34 -28.68 86.26
C VAL A 4 7.15 -29.78 85.56
N VAL A 5 7.58 -29.53 84.31
CA VAL A 5 8.48 -30.42 83.58
C VAL A 5 9.83 -30.54 84.29
N TYR A 6 10.39 -29.43 84.79
CA TYR A 6 11.61 -29.47 85.61
C TYR A 6 11.44 -30.32 86.87
N ARG A 7 10.30 -30.19 87.58
CA ARG A 7 10.01 -30.98 88.78
C ARG A 7 9.85 -32.47 88.48
N LEU A 8 9.22 -32.84 87.36
CA LEU A 8 9.12 -34.24 86.92
C LEU A 8 10.51 -34.85 86.65
N TYR A 9 11.36 -34.13 85.91
CA TYR A 9 12.74 -34.58 85.66
C TYR A 9 13.54 -34.68 86.96
N GLU A 10 13.36 -33.74 87.89
CA GLU A 10 13.99 -33.76 89.21
C GLU A 10 13.54 -34.97 90.05
N THR A 11 12.24 -35.28 90.09
CA THR A 11 11.72 -36.48 90.79
C THR A 11 12.24 -37.77 90.16
N VAL A 12 12.34 -37.85 88.82
CA VAL A 12 12.92 -39.02 88.12
C VAL A 12 14.42 -39.16 88.37
N ASP A 13 15.17 -38.06 88.36
CA ASP A 13 16.61 -38.04 88.66
C ASP A 13 16.87 -38.39 90.14
N GLU A 14 16.02 -37.94 91.05
CA GLU A 14 16.09 -38.27 92.47
C GLU A 14 15.78 -39.77 92.69
N LEU A 15 14.76 -40.30 92.03
CA LEU A 15 14.42 -41.73 92.06
C LEU A 15 15.56 -42.59 91.48
N THR A 16 16.21 -42.11 90.42
CA THR A 16 17.40 -42.73 89.84
C THR A 16 18.57 -42.71 90.83
N THR A 17 18.82 -41.56 91.46
CA THR A 17 19.88 -41.37 92.46
C THR A 17 19.71 -42.28 93.68
N VAL A 18 18.47 -42.45 94.15
CA VAL A 18 18.12 -43.34 95.27
C VAL A 18 18.37 -44.81 94.91
N ILE A 19 18.08 -45.22 93.67
CA ILE A 19 18.35 -46.57 93.18
C ILE A 19 19.85 -46.82 92.96
N GLU A 20 20.58 -45.84 92.41
CA GLU A 20 22.02 -45.94 92.16
C GLU A 20 22.84 -46.01 93.46
N ASN A 21 22.43 -45.28 94.50
CA ASN A 21 23.08 -45.28 95.82
C ASN A 21 22.54 -46.36 96.77
N ALA A 22 21.61 -47.20 96.31
CA ALA A 22 21.01 -48.24 97.12
C ALA A 22 22.04 -49.30 97.55
N ARG A 23 21.93 -49.77 98.79
CA ARG A 23 22.91 -50.70 99.36
C ARG A 23 22.73 -52.09 98.77
N SER A 24 23.72 -52.62 98.06
CA SER A 24 23.67 -53.97 97.50
C SER A 24 23.69 -55.05 98.58
N VAL A 25 22.87 -56.08 98.40
CA VAL A 25 22.80 -57.21 99.32
C VAL A 25 23.87 -58.25 98.92
N PRO A 26 24.73 -58.72 99.84
CA PRO A 26 25.81 -59.64 99.49
C PRO A 26 25.27 -60.94 98.89
N MET A 27 25.94 -61.43 97.82
CA MET A 27 25.56 -62.65 97.09
C MET A 27 24.17 -62.58 96.40
N SER A 28 23.66 -61.38 96.10
CA SER A 28 22.44 -61.17 95.29
C SER A 28 22.62 -60.00 94.31
N SER A 29 21.84 -59.98 93.23
CA SER A 29 21.67 -58.81 92.35
C SER A 29 20.68 -57.77 92.91
N SER A 30 20.16 -57.99 94.13
CA SER A 30 19.20 -57.09 94.78
C SER A 30 19.91 -55.95 95.51
N CYS A 31 19.34 -54.74 95.43
CA CYS A 31 19.69 -53.60 96.25
C CYS A 31 18.59 -53.30 97.27
N MET A 32 18.98 -52.88 98.46
CA MET A 32 18.10 -52.45 99.53
C MET A 32 17.89 -50.94 99.42
N VAL A 33 16.64 -50.58 99.15
CA VAL A 33 16.22 -49.19 98.97
C VAL A 33 15.27 -48.80 100.10
N PRO A 34 15.35 -47.57 100.65
CA PRO A 34 14.38 -47.09 101.63
C PRO A 34 12.97 -47.06 101.02
N ARG A 35 12.15 -48.02 101.42
CA ARG A 35 10.81 -48.24 100.83
C ARG A 35 9.93 -47.00 100.90
N ASP A 36 9.92 -46.31 102.04
CA ASP A 36 9.03 -45.17 102.27
C ASP A 36 9.38 -44.01 101.32
N HIS A 37 10.67 -43.66 101.21
CA HIS A 37 11.14 -42.62 100.30
C HIS A 37 10.90 -42.93 98.82
N LEU A 38 11.01 -44.21 98.43
CA LEU A 38 10.76 -44.63 97.03
C LEU A 38 9.26 -44.62 96.69
N LEU A 39 8.40 -44.90 97.67
CA LEU A 39 6.95 -44.77 97.50
C LEU A 39 6.54 -43.30 97.44
N ASP A 40 7.12 -42.42 98.26
CA ASP A 40 6.87 -40.98 98.22
C ASP A 40 7.23 -40.39 96.85
N LEU A 41 8.41 -40.71 96.30
CA LEU A 41 8.81 -40.25 94.95
C LEU A 41 7.92 -40.81 93.83
N LEU A 42 7.42 -42.05 93.96
CA LEU A 42 6.48 -42.64 93.01
C LEU A 42 5.10 -41.99 93.10
N ASP A 43 4.65 -41.64 94.29
CA ASP A 43 3.37 -40.94 94.52
C ASP A 43 3.46 -39.49 94.00
N ASP A 44 4.57 -38.78 94.23
CA ASP A 44 4.84 -37.46 93.66
C ASP A 44 4.87 -37.50 92.11
N LEU A 45 5.49 -38.52 91.53
CA LEU A 45 5.50 -38.74 90.07
C LEU A 45 4.09 -39.04 89.54
N ARG A 46 3.32 -39.84 90.29
CA ARG A 46 1.96 -40.26 89.92
C ARG A 46 0.95 -39.13 90.06
N GLU A 47 1.17 -38.19 90.98
CA GLU A 47 0.32 -37.02 91.18
C GLU A 47 0.63 -35.92 90.14
N SER A 48 1.89 -35.80 89.71
CA SER A 48 2.33 -34.79 88.73
C SER A 48 2.22 -35.20 87.25
N LEU A 49 2.35 -36.48 86.89
CA LEU A 49 2.26 -36.97 85.50
C LEU A 49 0.89 -36.85 84.78
N PRO A 50 -0.27 -37.09 85.43
CA PRO A 50 -1.54 -37.26 84.71
C PRO A 50 -2.02 -35.99 84.01
N GLU A 51 -1.88 -34.83 84.66
CA GLU A 51 -2.38 -33.56 84.13
C GLU A 51 -1.59 -33.12 82.89
N ASP A 52 -0.27 -33.30 82.89
CA ASP A 52 0.58 -32.91 81.76
C ASP A 52 0.41 -33.82 80.54
N VAL A 53 0.24 -35.14 80.75
CA VAL A 53 -0.03 -36.09 79.66
C VAL A 53 -1.43 -35.84 79.07
N GLN A 54 -2.42 -35.50 79.90
CA GLN A 54 -3.76 -35.10 79.43
C GLN A 54 -3.71 -33.78 78.66
N ALA A 55 -2.97 -32.78 79.15
CA ALA A 55 -2.79 -31.51 78.46
C ALA A 55 -2.07 -31.69 77.11
N ALA A 56 -1.02 -32.52 77.06
CA ALA A 56 -0.34 -32.86 75.82
C ALA A 56 -1.26 -33.58 74.83
N GLY A 57 -2.09 -34.51 75.31
CA GLY A 57 -3.12 -35.19 74.50
C GLY A 57 -4.13 -34.21 73.90
N ALA A 58 -4.66 -33.29 74.71
CA ALA A 58 -5.60 -32.27 74.25
C ALA A 58 -4.97 -31.32 73.20
N ILE A 59 -3.69 -30.94 73.38
CA ILE A 59 -2.97 -30.12 72.38
C ILE A 59 -2.79 -30.88 71.06
N VAL A 60 -2.47 -32.18 71.11
CA VAL A 60 -2.33 -33.02 69.91
C VAL A 60 -3.67 -33.17 69.19
N GLU A 61 -4.76 -33.37 69.92
CA GLU A 61 -6.11 -33.46 69.37
C GLU A 61 -6.53 -32.12 68.73
N GLN A 62 -6.36 -31.01 69.45
CA GLN A 62 -6.62 -29.66 68.94
C GLN A 62 -5.78 -29.35 67.70
N ARG A 63 -4.50 -29.72 67.68
CA ARG A 63 -3.63 -29.57 66.50
C ARG A 63 -4.15 -30.39 65.32
N THR A 64 -4.60 -31.62 65.57
CA THR A 64 -5.13 -32.50 64.54
C THR A 64 -6.40 -31.92 63.93
N GLU A 65 -7.30 -31.39 64.76
CA GLU A 65 -8.50 -30.69 64.32
C GLU A 65 -8.17 -29.45 63.49
N ILE A 66 -7.24 -28.60 63.95
CA ILE A 66 -6.80 -27.41 63.20
C ILE A 66 -6.22 -27.80 61.83
N LEU A 67 -5.40 -28.86 61.76
CA LEU A 67 -4.83 -29.31 60.49
C LEU A 67 -5.89 -29.83 59.53
N GLN A 68 -6.88 -30.58 60.03
CA GLN A 68 -8.00 -31.05 59.22
C GLN A 68 -8.85 -29.89 58.70
N GLN A 69 -9.17 -28.91 59.55
CA GLN A 69 -9.91 -27.72 59.15
C GLN A 69 -9.13 -26.89 58.12
N ALA A 70 -7.84 -26.66 58.35
CA ALA A 70 -6.99 -25.93 57.41
C ALA A 70 -6.89 -26.64 56.06
N GLN A 71 -6.78 -27.97 56.06
CA GLN A 71 -6.71 -28.75 54.83
C GLN A 71 -8.04 -28.74 54.07
N ALA A 72 -9.17 -28.92 54.76
CA ALA A 72 -10.49 -28.80 54.15
C ALA A 72 -10.74 -27.40 53.55
N GLU A 73 -10.33 -26.35 54.26
CA GLU A 73 -10.46 -24.98 53.78
C GLU A 73 -9.54 -24.70 52.57
N ALA A 74 -8.32 -25.23 52.57
CA ALA A 74 -7.39 -25.11 51.44
C ALA A 74 -7.92 -25.82 50.19
N GLU A 75 -8.51 -27.01 50.34
CA GLU A 75 -9.15 -27.76 49.26
C GLU A 75 -10.37 -26.99 48.72
N ARG A 76 -11.20 -26.45 49.61
CA ARG A 76 -12.36 -25.63 49.24
C ARG A 76 -11.96 -24.38 48.47
N LEU A 77 -10.93 -23.66 48.94
CA LEU A 77 -10.43 -22.46 48.27
C LEU A 77 -9.86 -22.80 46.90
N THR A 78 -9.04 -23.85 46.82
CA THR A 78 -8.45 -24.32 45.55
C THR A 78 -9.53 -24.73 44.56
N GLY A 79 -10.55 -25.46 45.01
CA GLY A 79 -11.69 -25.86 44.19
C GLY A 79 -12.47 -24.65 43.67
N ARG A 80 -12.75 -23.67 44.53
CA ARG A 80 -13.44 -22.44 44.13
C ARG A 80 -12.63 -21.64 43.11
N THR A 81 -11.34 -21.41 43.35
CA THR A 81 -10.47 -20.67 42.43
C THR A 81 -10.32 -21.38 41.09
N ARG A 82 -10.21 -22.71 41.07
CA ARG A 82 -10.19 -23.49 39.82
C ARG A 82 -11.51 -23.36 39.06
N GLY A 83 -12.64 -23.49 39.73
CA GLY A 83 -13.96 -23.33 39.11
C GLY A 83 -14.19 -21.92 38.53
N GLU A 84 -13.82 -20.88 39.28
CA GLU A 84 -13.88 -19.49 38.81
C GLU A 84 -12.95 -19.26 37.60
N SER A 85 -11.74 -19.83 37.64
CA SER A 85 -10.77 -19.73 36.54
C SER A 85 -11.28 -20.41 35.27
N ASP A 86 -11.84 -21.62 35.40
CA ASP A 86 -12.40 -22.36 34.26
C ASP A 86 -13.60 -21.61 33.65
N GLN A 87 -14.46 -21.04 34.49
CA GLN A 87 -15.57 -20.21 34.03
C GLN A 87 -15.09 -18.97 33.27
N LEU A 88 -14.08 -18.27 33.79
CA LEU A 88 -13.50 -17.08 33.17
C LEU A 88 -12.82 -17.42 31.84
N LEU A 89 -12.07 -18.53 31.77
CA LEU A 89 -11.44 -18.97 30.52
C LEU A 89 -12.50 -19.34 29.48
N ASN A 90 -13.60 -19.98 29.89
CA ASN A 90 -14.68 -20.36 28.99
C ASN A 90 -15.49 -19.14 28.50
N SER A 91 -15.74 -18.14 29.34
CA SER A 91 -16.38 -16.90 28.90
C SER A 91 -15.47 -16.11 27.96
N ALA A 92 -14.19 -15.96 28.29
CA ALA A 92 -13.21 -15.28 27.46
C ALA A 92 -13.04 -15.95 26.08
N ARG A 93 -13.01 -17.30 26.02
CA ARG A 93 -12.97 -18.05 24.76
C ARG A 93 -14.20 -17.81 23.90
N ARG A 94 -15.40 -17.87 24.48
CA ARG A 94 -16.65 -17.59 23.75
C ARG A 94 -16.68 -16.18 23.19
N GLN A 95 -16.34 -15.18 24.02
CA GLN A 95 -16.29 -13.78 23.60
C GLN A 95 -15.27 -13.57 22.47
N ARG A 96 -14.08 -14.20 22.57
CA ARG A 96 -13.07 -14.16 21.50
C ARG A 96 -13.62 -14.74 20.20
N ASP A 97 -14.28 -15.89 20.26
CA ASP A 97 -14.79 -16.57 19.07
C ASP A 97 -15.93 -15.77 18.40
N GLU A 98 -16.78 -15.13 19.19
CA GLU A 98 -17.80 -14.18 18.71
C GLU A 98 -17.18 -12.94 18.05
N LEU A 99 -16.16 -12.34 18.67
CA LEU A 99 -15.43 -11.19 18.12
C LEU A 99 -14.74 -11.56 16.81
N LEU A 100 -14.02 -12.67 16.77
CA LEU A 100 -13.35 -13.16 15.55
C LEU A 100 -14.36 -13.50 14.46
N GLY A 101 -15.51 -14.09 14.81
CA GLY A 101 -16.58 -14.37 13.86
C GLY A 101 -17.16 -13.10 13.25
N THR A 102 -17.37 -12.06 14.06
CA THR A 102 -17.89 -10.78 13.62
C THR A 102 -16.88 -10.02 12.77
N ALA A 103 -15.61 -9.96 13.21
CA ALA A 103 -14.53 -9.33 12.47
C ALA A 103 -14.29 -10.00 11.11
N ARG A 104 -14.38 -11.34 11.03
CA ARG A 104 -14.28 -12.07 9.76
C ARG A 104 -15.41 -11.71 8.81
N ARG A 105 -16.67 -11.70 9.29
CA ARG A 105 -17.82 -11.30 8.46
C ARG A 105 -17.67 -9.87 7.94
N GLN A 106 -17.32 -8.92 8.81
CA GLN A 106 -17.10 -7.52 8.42
C GLN A 106 -15.97 -7.37 7.40
N ARG A 107 -14.87 -8.10 7.58
CA ARG A 107 -13.78 -8.13 6.60
C ARG A 107 -14.26 -8.67 5.25
N ASP A 108 -14.98 -9.78 5.25
CA ASP A 108 -15.43 -10.43 4.02
C ASP A 108 -16.45 -9.55 3.27
N GLU A 109 -17.32 -8.86 4.01
CA GLU A 109 -18.24 -7.85 3.46
C GLU A 109 -17.50 -6.65 2.85
N LEU A 110 -16.52 -6.07 3.56
CA LEU A 110 -15.71 -4.97 3.07
C LEU A 110 -14.91 -5.35 1.82
N LEU A 111 -14.36 -6.56 1.77
CA LEU A 111 -13.65 -7.06 0.60
C LEU A 111 -14.58 -7.22 -0.61
N ALA A 112 -15.79 -7.76 -0.39
CA ALA A 112 -16.78 -7.90 -1.45
C ALA A 112 -17.23 -6.53 -1.99
N GLU A 113 -17.48 -5.57 -1.11
CA GLU A 113 -17.84 -4.20 -1.48
C GLU A 113 -16.69 -3.52 -2.26
N ALA A 114 -15.46 -3.62 -1.77
CA ALA A 114 -14.29 -3.04 -2.43
C ALA A 114 -14.04 -3.67 -3.81
N GLN A 115 -14.26 -4.98 -3.95
CA GLN A 115 -14.17 -5.67 -5.24
C GLN A 115 -15.23 -5.17 -6.22
N ALA A 116 -16.49 -5.07 -5.79
CA ALA A 116 -17.57 -4.56 -6.63
C ALA A 116 -17.31 -3.12 -7.10
N GLN A 117 -16.85 -2.24 -6.19
CA GLN A 117 -16.49 -0.86 -6.54
C GLN A 117 -15.31 -0.79 -7.53
N ALA A 118 -14.31 -1.66 -7.36
CA ALA A 118 -13.18 -1.72 -8.27
C ALA A 118 -13.59 -2.21 -9.68
N GLU A 119 -14.47 -3.20 -9.75
CA GLU A 119 -15.03 -3.69 -11.02
C GLU A 119 -15.86 -2.62 -11.73
N GLU A 120 -16.71 -1.90 -10.99
CA GLU A 120 -17.49 -0.77 -11.53
C GLU A 120 -16.58 0.34 -12.07
N LEU A 121 -15.57 0.77 -11.30
CA LEU A 121 -14.64 1.80 -11.72
C LEU A 121 -13.85 1.41 -12.96
N LEU A 122 -13.43 0.13 -13.06
CA LEU A 122 -12.73 -0.37 -14.24
C LEU A 122 -13.65 -0.41 -15.46
N ALA A 123 -14.90 -0.85 -15.31
CA ALA A 123 -15.88 -0.85 -16.39
C ALA A 123 -16.15 0.57 -16.91
N ASP A 124 -16.34 1.54 -16.00
CA ASP A 124 -16.52 2.95 -16.36
C ASP A 124 -15.28 3.51 -17.08
N ALA A 125 -14.09 3.19 -16.59
CA ALA A 125 -12.83 3.62 -17.20
C ALA A 125 -12.63 3.02 -18.60
N GLU A 126 -13.02 1.77 -18.82
CA GLU A 126 -12.98 1.11 -20.13
C GLU A 126 -13.94 1.79 -21.12
N VAL A 127 -15.17 2.06 -20.71
CA VAL A 127 -16.16 2.78 -21.54
C VAL A 127 -15.65 4.18 -21.91
N GLU A 128 -15.09 4.90 -20.96
CA GLU A 128 -14.55 6.24 -21.18
C GLU A 128 -13.31 6.20 -22.09
N ALA A 129 -12.42 5.23 -21.91
CA ALA A 129 -11.25 5.04 -22.78
C ALA A 129 -11.67 4.77 -24.23
N ASP A 130 -12.64 3.88 -24.44
CA ASP A 130 -13.18 3.58 -25.77
C ASP A 130 -13.84 4.80 -26.42
N ARG A 131 -14.58 5.59 -25.63
CA ARG A 131 -15.18 6.86 -26.08
C ARG A 131 -14.11 7.84 -26.55
N LEU A 132 -13.07 8.06 -25.76
CA LEU A 132 -11.98 8.98 -26.10
C LEU A 132 -11.19 8.51 -27.33
N ILE A 133 -10.96 7.20 -27.48
CA ILE A 133 -10.32 6.63 -28.66
C ILE A 133 -11.18 6.85 -29.90
N ALA A 134 -12.49 6.61 -29.81
CA ALA A 134 -13.42 6.81 -30.92
C ALA A 134 -13.47 8.29 -31.34
N GLU A 135 -13.57 9.21 -30.38
CA GLU A 135 -13.56 10.65 -30.63
C GLU A 135 -12.23 11.11 -31.25
N GLY A 136 -11.09 10.66 -30.71
CA GLY A 136 -9.78 10.99 -31.25
C GLY A 136 -9.59 10.47 -32.68
N ARG A 137 -10.11 9.28 -32.99
CA ARG A 137 -10.08 8.73 -34.36
C ARG A 137 -10.93 9.56 -35.32
N ALA A 138 -12.14 9.93 -34.92
CA ALA A 138 -13.04 10.75 -35.73
C ALA A 138 -12.45 12.15 -36.00
N GLN A 139 -11.89 12.80 -34.97
CA GLN A 139 -11.22 14.10 -35.11
C GLN A 139 -10.01 14.02 -36.04
N ARG A 140 -9.18 12.98 -35.89
CA ARG A 140 -8.04 12.74 -36.78
C ARG A 140 -8.48 12.56 -38.23
N GLU A 141 -9.53 11.79 -38.46
CA GLU A 141 -10.07 11.56 -39.81
C GLU A 141 -10.59 12.86 -40.43
N ALA A 142 -11.34 13.66 -39.66
CA ALA A 142 -11.80 14.98 -40.10
C ALA A 142 -10.63 15.92 -40.45
N LEU A 143 -9.60 15.99 -39.62
CA LEU A 143 -8.40 16.80 -39.87
C LEU A 143 -7.65 16.35 -41.13
N ILE A 144 -7.53 15.04 -41.36
CA ILE A 144 -6.91 14.52 -42.59
C ILE A 144 -7.75 14.89 -43.81
N ALA A 145 -9.07 14.76 -43.73
CA ALA A 145 -9.96 15.12 -44.83
C ALA A 145 -9.85 16.62 -45.18
N GLU A 146 -9.86 17.48 -44.16
CA GLU A 146 -9.64 18.92 -44.32
C GLU A 146 -8.27 19.23 -44.93
N ALA A 147 -7.21 18.62 -44.41
CA ALA A 147 -5.85 18.81 -44.92
C ALA A 147 -5.70 18.38 -46.38
N VAL A 148 -6.36 17.28 -46.78
CA VAL A 148 -6.35 16.81 -48.18
C VAL A 148 -7.07 17.81 -49.09
N LEU A 149 -8.27 18.28 -48.69
CA LEU A 149 -9.00 19.27 -49.48
C LEU A 149 -8.21 20.57 -49.65
N GLU A 150 -7.57 21.04 -48.58
CA GLU A 150 -6.74 22.24 -48.65
C GLU A 150 -5.47 22.03 -49.49
N HIS A 151 -4.86 20.85 -49.40
CA HIS A 151 -3.72 20.49 -50.24
C HIS A 151 -4.07 20.48 -51.74
N GLU A 152 -5.22 19.90 -52.10
CA GLU A 152 -5.74 19.91 -53.48
C GLU A 152 -6.02 21.32 -53.98
N ARG A 153 -6.58 22.19 -53.12
CA ARG A 153 -6.80 23.61 -53.42
C ARG A 153 -5.48 24.32 -53.74
N LEU A 154 -4.46 24.15 -52.89
CA LEU A 154 -3.15 24.77 -53.07
C LEU A 154 -2.42 24.28 -54.32
N ILE A 155 -2.52 22.98 -54.66
CA ILE A 155 -1.98 22.45 -55.92
C ILE A 155 -2.66 23.14 -57.11
N THR A 156 -4.00 23.17 -57.10
CA THR A 156 -4.78 23.76 -58.20
C THR A 156 -4.43 25.24 -58.39
N GLU A 157 -4.35 26.01 -57.30
CA GLU A 157 -3.94 27.42 -57.36
C GLU A 157 -2.53 27.60 -57.92
N THR A 158 -1.61 26.73 -57.52
CA THR A 158 -0.23 26.75 -58.02
C THR A 158 -0.16 26.42 -59.51
N GLU A 159 -0.94 25.44 -59.98
CA GLU A 159 -1.00 25.05 -61.38
C GLU A 159 -1.61 26.14 -62.26
N VAL A 160 -2.72 26.76 -61.82
CA VAL A 160 -3.35 27.90 -62.51
C VAL A 160 -2.36 29.07 -62.60
N TYR A 161 -1.67 29.39 -61.50
CA TYR A 161 -0.66 30.45 -61.49
C TYR A 161 0.46 30.17 -62.49
N ARG A 162 1.05 28.97 -62.47
CA ARG A 162 2.12 28.58 -63.42
C ARG A 162 1.64 28.61 -64.87
N GLY A 163 0.43 28.11 -65.13
CA GLY A 163 -0.18 28.14 -66.47
C GLY A 163 -0.43 29.57 -66.96
N ALA A 164 -0.92 30.46 -66.10
CA ALA A 164 -1.13 31.87 -66.43
C ALA A 164 0.19 32.59 -66.75
N VAL A 165 1.25 32.34 -65.97
CA VAL A 165 2.59 32.89 -66.23
C VAL A 165 3.14 32.41 -67.57
N SER A 166 3.10 31.10 -67.83
CA SER A 166 3.57 30.53 -69.11
C SER A 166 2.82 31.12 -70.31
N ARG A 167 1.50 31.27 -70.21
CA ARG A 167 0.68 31.86 -71.27
C ARG A 167 0.98 33.35 -71.49
N ALA A 168 1.25 34.09 -70.41
CA ALA A 168 1.64 35.49 -70.51
C ALA A 168 2.99 35.64 -71.22
N ASP A 169 3.96 34.79 -70.90
CA ASP A 169 5.27 34.76 -71.57
C ASP A 169 5.14 34.40 -73.06
N GLU A 170 4.33 33.40 -73.40
CA GLU A 170 4.03 33.02 -74.79
C GLU A 170 3.39 34.16 -75.58
N LEU A 171 2.36 34.81 -75.01
CA LEU A 171 1.68 35.93 -75.64
C LEU A 171 2.63 37.13 -75.81
N GLY A 172 3.48 37.39 -74.82
CA GLY A 172 4.53 38.41 -74.90
C GLY A 172 5.51 38.15 -76.03
N ALA A 173 5.99 36.90 -76.16
CA ALA A 173 6.88 36.49 -77.24
C ALA A 173 6.21 36.60 -78.62
N GLN A 174 4.95 36.18 -78.74
CA GLN A 174 4.17 36.32 -79.98
C GLN A 174 3.97 37.78 -80.36
N THR A 175 3.57 38.63 -79.42
CA THR A 175 3.37 40.06 -79.66
C THR A 175 4.68 40.73 -80.07
N ALA A 176 5.80 40.38 -79.44
CA ALA A 176 7.12 40.89 -79.81
C ALA A 176 7.51 40.49 -81.24
N ALA A 177 7.26 39.22 -81.62
CA ALA A 177 7.49 38.74 -82.98
C ALA A 177 6.58 39.43 -84.01
N ASP A 178 5.30 39.63 -83.68
CA ASP A 178 4.34 40.33 -84.54
C ASP A 178 4.71 41.79 -84.73
N VAL A 179 5.09 42.50 -83.67
CA VAL A 179 5.55 43.89 -83.75
C VAL A 179 6.83 44.00 -84.57
N ALA A 180 7.78 43.06 -84.40
CA ALA A 180 9.00 43.03 -85.21
C ALA A 180 8.69 42.80 -86.70
N ARG A 181 7.76 41.88 -87.01
CA ARG A 181 7.27 41.63 -88.36
C ARG A 181 6.57 42.85 -88.96
N MET A 182 5.61 43.45 -88.24
CA MET A 182 4.90 44.65 -88.70
C MET A 182 5.87 45.81 -88.97
N ARG A 183 6.89 46.00 -88.12
CA ARG A 183 7.94 47.00 -88.36
C ARG A 183 8.71 46.71 -89.64
N ALA A 184 9.14 45.47 -89.85
CA ALA A 184 9.85 45.07 -91.06
C ALA A 184 8.99 45.27 -92.32
N GLU A 185 7.70 44.92 -92.29
CA GLU A 185 6.76 45.12 -93.40
C GLU A 185 6.54 46.62 -93.69
N VAL A 186 6.43 47.46 -92.66
CA VAL A 186 6.32 48.92 -92.80
C VAL A 186 7.60 49.50 -93.38
N ASP A 187 8.76 49.09 -92.88
CA ASP A 187 10.07 49.55 -93.37
C ASP A 187 10.25 49.17 -94.85
N GLU A 188 9.91 47.94 -95.24
CA GLU A 188 9.93 47.47 -96.63
C GLU A 188 8.94 48.24 -97.51
N TYR A 189 7.72 48.50 -97.02
CA TYR A 189 6.74 49.30 -97.75
C TYR A 189 7.21 50.74 -97.97
N VAL A 190 7.78 51.37 -96.94
CA VAL A 190 8.33 52.73 -97.02
C VAL A 190 9.49 52.77 -98.02
N ASP A 191 10.42 51.83 -97.95
CA ASP A 191 11.55 51.74 -98.88
C ASP A 191 11.09 51.57 -100.33
N SER A 192 10.16 50.64 -100.58
CA SER A 192 9.55 50.43 -101.90
C SER A 192 8.86 51.70 -102.42
N ARG A 193 8.07 52.39 -101.59
CA ARG A 193 7.40 53.64 -102.00
C ARG A 193 8.37 54.78 -102.26
N LEU A 194 9.44 54.89 -101.48
CA LEU A 194 10.50 55.88 -101.71
C LEU A 194 11.26 55.59 -103.00
N ALA A 195 11.54 54.33 -103.30
CA ALA A 195 12.16 53.91 -104.56
C ALA A 195 11.25 54.25 -105.77
N ASP A 196 9.96 53.91 -105.70
CA ASP A 196 8.97 54.27 -106.73
C ASP A 196 8.86 55.79 -106.94
N PHE A 197 8.87 56.56 -105.84
CA PHE A 197 8.85 58.00 -105.91
C PHE A 197 10.14 58.57 -106.52
N GLY A 198 11.31 58.02 -106.14
CA GLY A 198 12.61 58.37 -106.69
C GLY A 198 12.68 58.14 -108.21
N THR A 199 12.25 56.97 -108.68
CA THR A 199 12.20 56.65 -110.13
C THR A 199 11.25 57.57 -110.89
N THR A 200 10.13 57.96 -110.27
CA THR A 200 9.18 58.93 -110.85
C THR A 200 9.80 60.32 -110.98
N LEU A 201 10.47 60.81 -109.93
CA LEU A 201 11.18 62.09 -109.95
C LEU A 201 12.31 62.10 -110.99
N GLU A 202 13.09 61.03 -111.11
CA GLU A 202 14.12 60.91 -112.16
C GLU A 202 13.54 60.98 -113.57
N ARG A 203 12.37 60.36 -113.79
CA ARG A 203 11.68 60.43 -115.08
C ARG A 203 11.18 61.85 -115.37
N MET A 204 10.64 62.55 -114.37
CA MET A 204 10.25 63.95 -114.49
C MET A 204 11.46 64.85 -114.76
N LEU A 205 12.57 64.68 -114.04
CA LEU A 205 13.80 65.44 -114.24
C LEU A 205 14.34 65.25 -115.66
N ARG A 206 14.42 63.99 -116.14
CA ARG A 206 14.80 63.68 -117.53
C ARG A 206 13.88 64.33 -118.56
N SER A 207 12.57 64.37 -118.29
CA SER A 207 11.61 65.06 -119.17
C SER A 207 11.83 66.57 -119.20
N VAL A 208 12.14 67.20 -118.05
CA VAL A 208 12.45 68.64 -117.96
C VAL A 208 13.79 68.96 -118.62
N GLU A 209 14.81 68.14 -118.43
CA GLU A 209 16.10 68.30 -119.10
C GLU A 209 15.95 68.17 -120.61
N LYS A 210 15.16 67.20 -121.08
CA LYS A 210 14.85 67.02 -122.51
C LYS A 210 14.12 68.25 -123.07
N ALA A 211 13.09 68.76 -122.38
CA ALA A 211 12.40 69.99 -122.78
C ALA A 211 13.35 71.21 -122.81
N ARG A 212 14.28 71.30 -121.85
CA ARG A 212 15.32 72.34 -121.82
C ARG A 212 16.32 72.21 -122.97
N THR A 213 16.69 71.00 -123.37
CA THR A 213 17.55 70.79 -124.55
C THR A 213 16.83 71.13 -125.85
N THR A 214 15.53 70.80 -125.98
CA THR A 214 14.72 71.16 -127.16
C THR A 214 14.50 72.68 -127.29
N LEU A 215 14.46 73.42 -126.17
CA LEU A 215 14.44 74.89 -126.17
C LEU A 215 15.82 75.53 -126.43
N ARG A 216 16.91 74.74 -126.49
CA ARG A 216 18.29 75.20 -126.72
C ARG A 216 18.82 74.89 -128.13
N GLU A 217 18.04 74.24 -128.98
CA GLU A 217 18.35 74.16 -130.41
C GLU A 217 17.78 75.43 -131.11
N PRO A 218 18.61 76.20 -131.83
CA PRO A 218 18.23 77.49 -132.44
C PRO A 218 17.29 77.37 -133.64
#